data_AF-A0A1X9YIP2-F1
#
_entry.id   AF-A0A1X9YIP2-F1
#
_cell.length_a   1.000
_cell.length_b   1.000
_cell.length_c   1.000
_cell.angle_alpha   90.00
_cell.angle_beta   90.00
_cell.angle_gamma   90.00
#
_symmetry.space_group_name_H-M   'P 1'
#
loop_
_entity.id
_entity.type
_entity.pdbx_description
1 polymer ?
#
loop_
_entity_poly.entity_id
_entity_poly.type
_entity_poly.pdbx_seq_one_letter_code
_entity_poly.pdbx_strand_id
1 'polypeptide(L)'
;MDVIEGTLRDGPVSLGFELQYGPRFPVQLAAAREFDALFVQECLPLPPRRLTEMLLALQAYDARTTGASLRIIAQDLLGPGDWPGDGEFRKSRARRLVAMGAALVRAGPHAILAR
;
A
#
# COMPACT_ATOMS: atom_id res chain seq x y z
N MET A 1 -10.03 17.80 2.30
CA MET A 1 -10.57 17.47 0.96
C MET A 1 -12.02 17.28 1.21
N ASP A 2 -12.80 18.18 0.64
CA ASP A 2 -14.19 18.32 0.96
C ASP A 2 -14.97 18.38 -0.34
N VAL A 3 -16.17 17.81 -0.33
CA VAL A 3 -17.08 17.92 -1.46
C VAL A 3 -17.63 19.33 -1.44
N ILE A 4 -17.29 20.12 -2.46
CA ILE A 4 -17.77 21.51 -2.58
C ILE A 4 -19.11 21.53 -3.33
N GLU A 5 -19.31 20.61 -4.27
CA GLU A 5 -20.54 20.53 -5.06
C GLU A 5 -20.81 19.09 -5.51
N GLY A 6 -22.09 18.70 -5.58
CA GLY A 6 -22.53 17.36 -5.95
C GLY A 6 -22.56 16.36 -4.80
N THR A 7 -22.74 15.07 -5.13
CA THR A 7 -22.66 13.96 -4.18
C THR A 7 -21.71 12.90 -4.72
N LEU A 8 -21.00 12.20 -3.83
CA LEU A 8 -20.10 11.10 -4.23
C LEU A 8 -20.82 9.91 -4.90
N ARG A 9 -22.17 9.89 -4.90
CA ARG A 9 -22.99 8.78 -5.40
C ARG A 9 -23.69 9.05 -6.73
N ASP A 10 -24.14 10.27 -7.00
CA ASP A 10 -25.19 10.50 -8.02
C ASP A 10 -24.86 11.57 -9.10
N GLY A 11 -23.63 12.09 -9.17
CA GLY A 11 -23.30 13.09 -10.21
C GLY A 11 -21.83 13.51 -10.26
N PRO A 12 -21.46 14.40 -11.20
CA PRO A 12 -20.14 15.00 -11.21
C PRO A 12 -19.88 15.68 -9.86
N VAL A 13 -18.75 15.33 -9.24
CA VAL A 13 -18.37 15.83 -7.92
C VAL A 13 -17.24 16.85 -8.07
N SER A 14 -17.43 18.04 -7.50
CA SER A 14 -16.38 19.05 -7.41
C SER A 14 -15.65 18.89 -6.09
N LEU A 15 -14.35 18.63 -6.14
CA LEU A 15 -13.51 18.42 -4.97
C LEU A 15 -12.63 19.65 -4.69
N GLY A 16 -12.69 20.12 -3.45
CA GLY A 16 -11.81 21.16 -2.93
C GLY A 16 -10.58 20.57 -2.26
N PHE A 17 -9.40 21.04 -2.67
CA PHE A 17 -8.15 20.76 -1.97
C PHE A 17 -7.64 22.02 -1.27
N GLU A 18 -7.64 21.99 0.06
CA GLU A 18 -6.94 23.00 0.84
C GLU A 18 -5.46 22.62 0.93
N LEU A 19 -4.59 23.49 0.39
CA LEU A 19 -3.15 23.30 0.36
C LEU A 19 -2.50 24.34 1.27
N GLN A 20 -1.54 23.91 2.08
CA GLN A 20 -0.80 24.79 2.97
C GLN A 20 0.41 25.35 2.24
N TYR A 21 0.50 26.67 2.17
CA TYR A 21 1.69 27.33 1.64
C TYR A 21 2.89 27.08 2.57
N GLY A 22 4.02 26.65 2.02
CA GLY A 22 5.23 26.32 2.80
C GLY A 22 6.05 25.19 2.17
N PRO A 23 7.01 24.60 2.92
CA PRO A 23 7.92 23.58 2.38
C PRO A 23 7.23 22.33 1.81
N ARG A 24 6.03 22.01 2.30
CA ARG A 24 5.23 20.86 1.86
C ARG A 24 4.31 21.18 0.67
N PHE A 25 4.17 22.44 0.28
CA PHE A 25 3.28 22.86 -0.81
C PHE A 25 3.53 22.09 -2.11
N PRO A 26 4.79 21.91 -2.58
CA PRO A 26 5.04 21.14 -3.81
C PRO A 26 4.56 19.69 -3.73
N VAL A 27 4.70 19.05 -2.56
CA VAL A 27 4.27 17.67 -2.33
C VAL A 27 2.76 17.56 -2.26
N GLN A 28 2.07 18.52 -1.63
CA GLN A 28 0.61 18.55 -1.56
C GLN A 28 -0.01 18.79 -2.95
N LEU A 29 0.58 19.69 -3.74
CA LEU A 29 0.15 19.95 -5.12
C LEU A 29 0.38 18.73 -6.03
N ALA A 30 1.51 18.04 -5.88
CA ALA A 30 1.78 16.79 -6.60
C ALA A 30 0.75 15.70 -6.26
N ALA A 31 0.44 15.53 -4.98
CA ALA A 31 -0.58 14.57 -4.54
C ALA A 31 -1.98 14.87 -5.09
N ALA A 32 -2.37 16.15 -5.16
CA ALA A 32 -3.64 16.56 -5.76
C ALA A 32 -3.70 16.26 -7.27
N ARG A 33 -2.58 16.46 -8.00
CA ARG A 33 -2.48 16.11 -9.43
C ARG A 33 -2.49 14.60 -9.68
N GLU A 34 -1.79 13.83 -8.85
CA GLU A 34 -1.85 12.36 -8.91
C GLU A 34 -3.27 11.85 -8.64
N PHE A 35 -3.99 12.50 -7.73
CA PHE A 35 -5.40 12.21 -7.46
C PHE A 35 -6.30 12.53 -8.66
N ASP A 36 -6.09 13.66 -9.33
CA ASP A 36 -6.83 13.99 -10.55
C ASP A 36 -6.60 12.94 -11.66
N ALA A 37 -5.34 12.54 -11.87
CA ALA A 37 -4.99 11.49 -12.84
C ALA A 37 -5.66 10.13 -12.55
N LEU A 38 -5.86 9.80 -11.25
CA LEU A 38 -6.64 8.62 -10.83
C LEU A 38 -8.10 8.68 -11.31
N PHE A 39 -8.72 9.85 -11.27
CA PHE A 39 -10.12 10.02 -11.67
C PHE A 39 -10.31 10.06 -13.19
N VAL A 40 -9.33 10.58 -13.92
CA VAL A 40 -9.38 10.67 -15.40
C VAL A 40 -8.93 9.36 -16.07
N GLN A 41 -8.62 8.31 -15.30
CA GLN A 41 -8.07 7.03 -15.76
C GLN A 41 -6.81 7.17 -16.63
N GLU A 42 -6.03 8.24 -16.38
CA GLU A 42 -4.72 8.35 -17.00
C GLU A 42 -3.77 7.29 -16.41
N CYS A 43 -2.75 6.89 -17.17
CA CYS A 43 -1.83 5.83 -16.78
C CYS A 43 -1.13 6.21 -15.46
N LEU A 44 -1.44 5.47 -14.39
CA LEU A 44 -0.94 5.77 -13.07
C LEU A 44 0.55 5.45 -12.93
N PRO A 45 1.31 6.26 -12.19
CA PRO A 45 2.65 5.87 -11.81
C PRO A 45 2.59 4.59 -10.97
N LEU A 46 3.53 3.67 -11.23
CA LEU A 46 3.65 2.46 -10.42
C LEU A 46 3.80 2.83 -8.95
N PRO A 47 3.12 2.11 -8.03
CA PRO A 47 3.22 2.41 -6.62
C PRO A 47 4.68 2.33 -6.16
N PRO A 48 5.13 3.22 -5.27
CA PRO A 48 6.47 3.14 -4.70
C PRO A 48 6.74 1.75 -4.16
N ARG A 49 7.92 1.21 -4.44
CA ARG A 49 8.34 -0.14 -4.00
C ARG A 49 8.05 -0.41 -2.53
N ARG A 50 8.22 0.59 -1.66
CA ARG A 50 7.89 0.51 -0.23
C ARG A 50 6.41 0.16 0.01
N LEU A 51 5.47 0.80 -0.70
CA LEU A 51 4.04 0.51 -0.54
C LEU A 51 3.70 -0.89 -1.03
N THR A 52 4.32 -1.34 -2.13
CA THR A 52 4.18 -2.73 -2.60
C THR A 52 4.70 -3.73 -1.56
N GLU A 53 5.87 -3.46 -0.95
CA GLU A 53 6.41 -4.31 0.12
C GLU A 53 5.53 -4.33 1.37
N MET A 54 4.93 -3.19 1.75
CA MET A 54 3.99 -3.09 2.87
C MET A 54 2.69 -3.86 2.58
N LEU A 55 2.16 -3.77 1.36
CA LEU A 55 0.98 -4.55 0.93
C LEU A 55 1.25 -6.05 1.02
N LEU A 56 2.37 -6.52 0.47
CA LEU A 56 2.76 -7.94 0.56
C LEU A 56 2.92 -8.40 2.01
N ALA A 57 3.38 -7.55 2.90
CA ALA A 57 3.49 -7.87 4.32
C ALA A 57 2.15 -7.96 5.03
N LEU A 58 1.21 -7.07 4.72
CA LEU A 58 -0.16 -7.14 5.22
C LEU A 58 -0.85 -8.43 4.74
N GLN A 59 -0.76 -8.75 3.44
CA GLN A 59 -1.28 -10.00 2.89
C GLN A 59 -0.63 -11.23 3.52
N ALA A 60 0.68 -11.20 3.79
CA ALA A 60 1.36 -12.30 4.47
C ALA A 60 0.88 -12.47 5.92
N TYR A 61 0.60 -11.37 6.62
CA TYR A 61 0.03 -11.40 7.95
C TYR A 61 -1.39 -11.97 7.95
N ASP A 62 -2.25 -11.53 7.03
CA ASP A 62 -3.63 -12.03 6.91
C ASP A 62 -3.67 -13.53 6.55
N ALA A 63 -2.81 -13.96 5.64
CA ALA A 63 -2.63 -15.38 5.34
C ALA A 63 -2.16 -16.14 6.59
N ARG A 64 -1.27 -15.55 7.38
CA ARG A 64 -0.77 -16.20 8.60
C ARG A 64 -1.84 -16.31 9.68
N THR A 65 -2.67 -15.29 9.87
CA THR A 65 -3.76 -15.30 10.87
C THR A 65 -4.87 -16.28 10.49
N THR A 66 -5.05 -16.56 9.20
CA THR A 66 -5.96 -17.61 8.70
C THR A 66 -5.34 -19.01 8.68
N GLY A 67 -4.11 -19.17 9.20
CA GLY A 67 -3.47 -20.47 9.41
C GLY A 67 -2.50 -20.90 8.31
N ALA A 68 -2.21 -20.05 7.30
CA ALA A 68 -1.29 -20.41 6.24
C ALA A 68 0.14 -20.67 6.77
N SER A 69 0.78 -21.69 6.19
CA SER A 69 2.19 -21.98 6.44
C SER A 69 3.08 -20.95 5.72
N LEU A 70 4.33 -20.79 6.17
CA LEU A 70 5.31 -19.93 5.47
C LEU A 70 5.55 -20.37 4.02
N ARG A 71 5.37 -21.67 3.71
CA ARG A 71 5.50 -22.22 2.36
C ARG A 71 4.37 -21.72 1.46
N ILE A 72 3.13 -21.81 1.93
CA ILE A 72 1.95 -21.33 1.21
C ILE A 72 2.09 -19.82 0.95
N ILE A 73 2.41 -19.04 1.99
CA ILE A 73 2.64 -17.60 1.88
C ILE A 73 3.72 -17.28 0.82
N ALA A 74 4.82 -18.04 0.79
CA ALA A 74 5.87 -17.82 -0.19
C ALA A 74 5.47 -18.21 -1.63
N GLN A 75 4.63 -19.23 -1.79
CA GLN A 75 4.11 -19.63 -3.10
C GLN A 75 3.15 -18.58 -3.65
N ASP A 76 2.22 -18.11 -2.80
CA ASP A 76 1.18 -17.18 -3.21
C ASP A 76 1.73 -15.76 -3.45
N LEU A 77 2.64 -15.28 -2.58
CA LEU A 77 3.09 -13.89 -2.61
C LEU A 77 4.44 -13.66 -3.29
N LEU A 78 5.31 -14.67 -3.35
CA LEU A 78 6.63 -14.56 -4.00
C LEU A 78 6.67 -15.28 -5.35
N GLY A 79 5.57 -15.93 -5.74
CA GLY A 79 5.45 -16.72 -6.97
C GLY A 79 6.09 -18.11 -6.88
N PRO A 80 6.39 -18.75 -8.02
CA PRO A 80 7.08 -20.04 -8.04
C PRO A 80 8.55 -19.94 -7.60
N GLY A 81 9.09 -21.05 -7.12
CA GLY A 81 10.52 -21.23 -6.80
C GLY A 81 10.76 -22.24 -5.70
N ASP A 82 12.04 -22.57 -5.49
CA ASP A 82 12.44 -23.61 -4.55
C ASP A 82 12.09 -23.26 -3.10
N TRP A 83 11.67 -24.29 -2.37
CA TRP A 83 11.35 -24.20 -0.95
C TRP A 83 12.26 -25.14 -0.14
N PRO A 84 12.95 -24.65 0.91
CA PRO A 84 12.94 -23.27 1.44
C PRO A 84 13.79 -22.28 0.63
N GLY A 85 14.37 -22.72 -0.50
CA GLY A 85 15.29 -21.98 -1.36
C GLY A 85 16.75 -22.14 -0.90
N ASP A 86 17.70 -21.75 -1.75
CA ASP A 86 19.12 -21.73 -1.39
C ASP A 86 19.37 -20.88 -0.14
N GLY A 87 20.09 -21.45 0.82
CA GLY A 87 20.33 -20.84 2.13
C GLY A 87 19.06 -20.50 2.92
N GLU A 88 17.94 -21.19 2.65
CA GLU A 88 16.60 -20.89 3.19
C GLU A 88 16.10 -19.45 2.94
N PHE A 89 16.64 -18.77 1.92
CA PHE A 89 16.33 -17.37 1.65
C PHE A 89 14.83 -17.11 1.54
N ARG A 90 14.10 -18.02 0.86
CA ARG A 90 12.67 -17.87 0.57
C ARG A 90 11.83 -17.99 1.85
N LYS A 91 12.15 -18.97 2.70
CA LYS A 91 11.57 -19.12 4.04
C LYS A 91 11.85 -17.89 4.93
N SER A 92 13.10 -17.38 4.89
CA SER A 92 13.50 -16.18 5.63
C SER A 92 12.73 -14.94 5.17
N ARG A 93 12.53 -14.77 3.86
CA ARG A 93 11.75 -13.68 3.28
C ARG A 93 10.27 -13.73 3.68
N ALA A 94 9.63 -14.90 3.59
CA ALA A 94 8.24 -15.07 4.03
C ALA A 94 8.06 -14.74 5.52
N ARG A 95 8.99 -15.21 6.37
CA ARG A 95 8.98 -14.89 7.82
C ARG A 95 9.12 -13.38 8.09
N ARG A 96 10.00 -12.68 7.35
CA ARG A 96 10.14 -11.22 7.47
C ARG A 96 8.87 -10.48 7.04
N LEU A 97 8.20 -10.92 5.97
CA LEU A 97 6.93 -10.33 5.56
C LEU A 97 5.85 -10.46 6.64
N VAL A 98 5.70 -11.65 7.23
CA VAL A 98 4.76 -11.86 8.35
C VAL A 98 5.08 -10.95 9.54
N ALA A 99 6.36 -10.86 9.92
CA ALA A 99 6.79 -10.02 11.04
C ALA A 99 6.54 -8.52 10.76
N MET A 100 6.84 -8.07 9.54
CA MET A 100 6.57 -6.71 9.09
C MET A 100 5.08 -6.41 9.09
N GLY A 101 4.24 -7.30 8.56
CA GLY A 101 2.78 -7.13 8.54
C GLY A 101 2.20 -7.01 9.95
N ALA A 102 2.66 -7.86 10.87
CA ALA A 102 2.27 -7.76 12.28
C ALA A 102 2.68 -6.42 12.90
N ALA A 103 3.83 -5.87 12.53
CA ALA A 103 4.26 -4.55 12.99
C ALA A 103 3.40 -3.42 12.40
N LEU A 104 3.05 -3.51 11.11
CA LEU A 104 2.17 -2.55 10.44
C LEU A 104 0.78 -2.52 11.07
N VAL A 105 0.19 -3.69 11.35
CA VAL A 105 -1.12 -3.79 12.00
C VAL A 105 -1.08 -3.17 13.40
N ARG A 106 -0.03 -3.41 14.18
CA ARG A 106 0.13 -2.79 15.51
C ARG A 106 0.32 -1.28 15.45
N ALA A 107 1.07 -0.78 14.48
CA ALA A 107 1.32 0.65 14.31
C ALA A 107 0.13 1.40 13.69
N GLY A 108 -0.82 0.67 13.08
CA GLY A 108 -1.98 1.23 12.42
C GLY A 108 -1.63 2.08 11.18
N PRO A 109 -2.58 2.90 10.70
CA PRO A 109 -2.41 3.71 9.49
C PRO A 109 -1.21 4.67 9.53
N HIS A 110 -0.76 5.06 10.73
CA HIS A 110 0.37 5.96 10.89
C HIS A 110 1.65 5.41 10.26
N ALA A 111 1.87 4.10 10.24
CA ALA A 111 3.06 3.51 9.59
C ALA A 111 3.13 3.74 8.07
N ILE A 112 1.99 4.03 7.44
CA ILE A 112 1.85 4.33 6.01
C ILE A 112 1.87 5.85 5.78
N LEU A 113 1.20 6.60 6.66
CA LEU A 113 0.99 8.05 6.53
C LEU A 113 2.15 8.89 7.08
N ALA A 114 2.98 8.35 7.98
CA ALA A 114 4.20 8.99 8.45
C ALA A 114 5.23 9.03 7.31
N ARG A 115 5.18 10.11 6.54
CA ARG A 115 6.20 10.57 5.60
C ARG A 115 6.91 11.78 6.17
#